data_AF-A0A847AKK9-F1
#
_entry.id   AF-A0A847AKK9-F1
#
_cell.length_a   1.000
_cell.length_b   1.000
_cell.length_c   1.000
_cell.angle_alpha   90.00
_cell.angle_beta   90.00
_cell.angle_gamma   90.00
#
_symmetry.space_group_name_H-M   'P 1'
#
loop_
_entity.id
_entity.type
_entity.pdbx_description
1 polymer ?
#
loop_
_entity_poly.entity_id
_entity_poly.type
_entity_poly.pdbx_seq_one_letter_code
_entity_poly.pdbx_strand_id
1 'polypeptide(L)'
;NRDNFEISFILIDAGGGPTDCATLLPCLIKKEEIVKYKPVMIRIPDGYLIASHRFNGLDYDIALFWIDKTGDILVKYEDITLPGDQFVNDLLQTTDGGYLISGEQKIGNNRKALIVKTDPFGKLN
;
A
#
# COMPACT_ATOMS: atom_id res chain seq x y z
N ASN A 1 3.80 -16.35 21.07
CA ASN A 1 4.58 -15.21 20.57
C ASN A 1 4.51 -15.17 19.06
N ARG A 2 3.63 -14.34 18.52
CA ARG A 2 3.71 -13.92 17.11
C ARG A 2 4.20 -12.49 17.17
N ASP A 3 5.45 -12.31 16.81
CA ASP A 3 6.09 -11.00 16.82
C ASP A 3 5.47 -10.21 15.66
N ASN A 4 4.49 -9.36 15.98
CA ASN A 4 3.97 -8.37 15.06
C ASN A 4 5.03 -7.26 14.97
N PHE A 5 5.39 -6.84 13.76
CA PHE A 5 6.32 -5.73 13.56
C PHE A 5 5.54 -4.55 13.00
N GLU A 6 5.96 -3.34 13.39
CA GLU A 6 5.43 -2.15 12.77
C GLU A 6 6.06 -1.96 11.39
N ILE A 7 5.23 -1.85 10.33
CA ILE A 7 5.70 -1.27 9.08
C ILE A 7 5.52 0.23 9.20
N SER A 8 6.57 0.88 9.64
CA SER A 8 6.72 2.32 9.48
C SER A 8 7.21 2.56 8.06
N PHE A 9 6.38 3.15 7.18
CA PHE A 9 6.93 3.80 5.99
C PHE A 9 7.64 5.07 6.47
N ILE A 10 8.93 4.94 6.73
CA ILE A 10 9.73 6.09 7.11
C ILE A 10 10.14 6.77 5.82
N LEU A 11 9.66 7.99 5.57
CA LEU A 11 10.35 8.90 4.67
C LEU A 11 11.62 9.30 5.42
N ILE A 12 12.74 8.69 5.04
CA ILE A 12 14.05 9.08 5.55
C ILE A 12 14.47 10.28 4.70
N ASP A 13 14.26 11.48 5.25
CA ASP A 13 14.76 12.70 4.63
C ASP A 13 16.30 12.68 4.56
N ALA A 14 16.89 13.68 3.89
CA ALA A 14 18.34 13.81 3.79
C ALA A 14 19.06 13.95 5.16
N GLY A 15 18.32 14.19 6.25
CA GLY A 15 18.80 14.26 7.63
C GLY A 15 18.78 12.94 8.41
N GLY A 16 18.25 11.86 7.83
CA GLY A 16 18.26 10.53 8.44
C GLY A 16 17.26 10.35 9.60
N GLY A 17 16.37 11.32 9.82
CA GLY A 17 15.37 11.28 10.89
C GLY A 17 14.10 10.58 10.40
N PRO A 18 13.50 9.68 11.19
CA PRO A 18 12.26 9.07 10.78
C PRO A 18 11.10 10.07 10.86
N THR A 19 10.36 10.27 9.75
CA THR A 19 8.97 10.73 9.85
C THR A 19 8.17 9.59 10.50
N ASP A 20 8.10 9.67 11.82
CA ASP A 20 7.17 9.00 12.75
C ASP A 20 5.94 8.38 12.08
N CYS A 21 5.51 7.21 12.59
CA CYS A 21 4.18 6.58 12.48
C CYS A 21 3.00 7.51 12.85
N ALA A 22 3.01 8.77 12.41
CA ALA A 22 1.98 9.75 12.63
C ALA A 22 0.77 9.40 11.76
N THR A 23 -0.06 8.54 12.33
CA THR A 23 -1.50 8.34 12.06
C THR A 23 -1.96 7.68 10.77
N LEU A 24 -1.15 7.51 9.71
CA LEU A 24 -1.70 7.12 8.40
C LEU A 24 -0.99 5.98 7.65
N LEU A 25 0.01 5.35 8.26
CA LEU A 25 0.75 4.23 7.68
C LEU A 25 0.38 2.90 8.38
N PRO A 26 0.49 1.73 7.73
CA PRO A 26 0.12 0.46 8.34
C PRO A 26 1.08 0.05 9.47
N CYS A 27 0.75 0.45 10.69
CA CYS A 27 1.61 0.27 11.85
C CYS A 27 1.76 -1.17 12.35
N LEU A 28 1.07 -2.18 11.80
CA LEU A 28 1.18 -3.57 12.29
C LEU A 28 0.99 -4.56 11.13
N ILE A 29 2.08 -5.22 10.72
CA ILE A 29 2.02 -6.33 9.74
C ILE A 29 2.81 -7.53 10.30
N LYS A 30 2.33 -8.75 10.05
CA LYS A 30 3.08 -9.95 10.44
C LYS A 30 4.39 -10.06 9.65
N LYS A 31 5.45 -10.48 10.32
CA LYS A 31 6.79 -10.67 9.71
C LYS A 31 6.78 -11.55 8.46
N GLU A 32 5.99 -12.61 8.44
CA GLU A 32 5.96 -13.49 7.27
C GLU A 32 5.32 -12.82 6.06
N GLU A 33 4.38 -11.89 6.29
CA GLU A 33 3.65 -11.19 5.25
C GLU A 33 4.50 -10.07 4.62
N ILE A 34 5.30 -9.32 5.39
CA ILE A 34 6.21 -8.31 4.81
C ILE A 34 7.34 -8.91 3.96
N VAL A 35 7.86 -10.09 4.35
CA VAL A 35 8.90 -10.77 3.58
C VAL A 35 8.34 -11.26 2.24
N LYS A 36 7.06 -11.65 2.24
CA LYS A 36 6.38 -12.21 1.07
C LYS A 36 5.80 -11.13 0.16
N TYR A 37 5.18 -10.11 0.73
CA TYR A 37 4.45 -9.06 0.04
C TYR A 37 5.13 -7.72 0.33
N LYS A 38 6.00 -7.31 -0.58
CA LYS A 38 6.74 -6.05 -0.45
C LYS A 38 5.89 -4.91 -1.02
N PRO A 39 5.96 -3.69 -0.45
CA PRO A 39 5.39 -2.52 -1.10
C PRO A 39 5.97 -2.35 -2.51
N VAL A 40 5.14 -1.88 -3.43
CA VAL A 40 5.51 -1.60 -4.82
C VAL A 40 5.43 -0.09 -5.03
N MET A 41 6.41 0.49 -5.72
CA MET A 41 6.45 1.92 -6.01
C MET A 41 6.60 2.16 -7.52
N ILE A 42 5.87 3.14 -8.04
CA ILE A 42 6.05 3.68 -9.39
C ILE A 42 6.25 5.19 -9.35
N ARG A 43 6.90 5.72 -10.40
CA ARG A 43 6.86 7.17 -10.69
C ARG A 43 5.53 7.53 -11.35
N ILE A 44 4.98 8.66 -10.95
CA ILE A 44 3.81 9.31 -11.57
C ILE A 44 4.16 10.77 -11.90
N PRO A 45 3.39 11.48 -12.75
CA PRO A 45 3.72 12.86 -13.15
C PRO A 45 3.98 13.81 -11.98
N ASP A 46 3.26 13.63 -10.87
CA ASP A 46 3.30 14.49 -9.70
C ASP A 46 4.09 13.96 -8.49
N GLY A 47 4.83 12.86 -8.67
CA GLY A 47 5.69 12.30 -7.64
C GLY A 47 5.80 10.78 -7.74
N TYR A 48 5.52 10.10 -6.63
CA TYR A 48 5.58 8.64 -6.52
C TYR A 48 4.26 8.10 -5.99
N LEU A 49 3.86 6.93 -6.48
CA LEU A 49 2.76 6.16 -5.90
C LEU A 49 3.33 4.87 -5.34
N ILE A 50 3.01 4.60 -4.07
CA ILE A 50 3.30 3.33 -3.41
C ILE A 50 1.99 2.57 -3.23
N ALA A 51 1.97 1.30 -3.60
CA ALA A 51 0.93 0.37 -3.21
C ALA A 51 1.47 -0.63 -2.19
N SER A 52 0.68 -0.88 -1.16
CA SER A 52 0.95 -1.83 -0.09
C SER A 52 -0.35 -2.43 0.43
N HIS A 53 -0.30 -3.07 1.59
CA HIS A 53 -1.45 -3.61 2.28
C HIS A 53 -1.49 -3.05 3.70
N ARG A 54 -2.68 -2.68 4.18
CA ARG A 54 -2.89 -2.07 5.50
C ARG A 54 -3.84 -2.91 6.33
N PHE A 55 -3.43 -3.23 7.55
CA PHE A 55 -4.30 -3.89 8.50
C PHE A 55 -5.36 -2.92 9.02
N ASN A 56 -6.63 -3.23 8.79
CA ASN A 56 -7.77 -2.38 9.18
C ASN A 56 -8.36 -2.74 10.56
N GLY A 57 -7.77 -3.73 11.26
CA GLY A 57 -8.26 -4.25 12.54
C GLY A 57 -8.92 -5.63 12.42
N LEU A 58 -9.27 -6.07 11.21
CA LEU A 58 -9.87 -7.37 10.93
C LEU A 58 -9.05 -8.17 9.90
N ASP A 59 -8.77 -7.55 8.77
CA ASP A 59 -8.01 -8.09 7.64
C ASP A 59 -7.11 -7.01 7.02
N TYR A 60 -6.47 -7.33 5.88
CA TYR A 60 -5.62 -6.41 5.14
C TYR A 60 -6.33 -5.84 3.92
N ASP A 61 -6.34 -4.52 3.80
CA ASP A 61 -6.83 -3.79 2.63
C ASP A 61 -5.67 -3.37 1.73
N ILE A 62 -5.92 -3.12 0.44
CA ILE A 62 -4.92 -2.47 -0.41
C ILE A 62 -4.79 -1.01 0.05
N ALA A 63 -3.57 -0.54 0.26
CA ALA A 63 -3.29 0.84 0.62
C ALA A 63 -2.45 1.51 -0.46
N LEU A 64 -2.83 2.72 -0.85
CA LEU A 64 -2.15 3.57 -1.82
C LEU A 64 -1.63 4.82 -1.13
N PHE A 65 -0.38 5.20 -1.40
CA PHE A 65 0.27 6.39 -0.85
C PHE A 65 0.89 7.22 -1.96
N TRP A 66 0.48 8.47 -2.09
CA TRP A 66 1.08 9.43 -3.00
C TRP A 66 2.11 10.25 -2.26
N ILE A 67 3.34 10.22 -2.75
CA ILE A 67 4.44 11.05 -2.26
C ILE A 67 4.72 12.10 -3.33
N ASP A 68 5.08 13.31 -2.91
CA ASP A 68 5.43 14.40 -3.79
C ASP A 68 6.70 14.12 -4.62
N LYS A 69 7.07 15.05 -5.51
CA LYS A 69 8.24 14.92 -6.40
C LYS A 69 9.57 14.86 -5.64
N THR A 70 9.63 15.44 -4.44
CA THR A 70 10.84 15.44 -3.62
C THR A 70 11.07 14.08 -2.97
N GLY A 71 10.00 13.35 -2.69
CA GLY A 71 10.06 12.11 -1.93
C GLY A 71 9.85 12.31 -0.44
N ASP A 72 9.60 13.54 0.01
CA ASP A 72 9.62 13.92 1.42
C ASP A 72 8.22 14.09 2.01
N ILE A 73 7.19 14.28 1.18
CA ILE A 73 5.84 14.62 1.65
C ILE A 73 4.83 13.56 1.20
N LEU A 74 4.16 12.93 2.17
CA LEU A 74 2.93 12.17 1.91
C LEU A 74 1.80 13.15 1.56
N VAL A 75 1.44 13.20 0.28
CA VAL A 75 0.41 14.11 -0.24
C VAL A 75 -0.99 13.57 -0.01
N LYS A 76 -1.16 12.26 -0.17
CA LYS A 76 -2.45 11.60 -0.12
C LYS A 76 -2.29 10.11 0.21
N TYR A 77 -3.30 9.52 0.82
CA TYR A 77 -3.45 8.07 0.92
C TYR A 77 -4.90 7.67 0.61
N GLU A 78 -5.10 6.43 0.17
CA GLU A 78 -6.41 5.80 -0.01
C GLU A 78 -6.31 4.32 0.32
N ASP A 79 -7.38 3.76 0.86
CA ASP A 79 -7.53 2.32 1.05
C ASP A 79 -8.60 1.77 0.10
N ILE A 80 -8.36 0.59 -0.45
CA ILE A 80 -9.33 -0.19 -1.22
C ILE A 80 -9.66 -1.43 -0.40
N THR A 81 -10.82 -1.39 0.25
CA THR A 81 -11.33 -2.46 1.10
C THR A 81 -12.16 -3.45 0.28
N LEU A 82 -11.74 -4.71 0.29
CA LEU A 82 -12.49 -5.84 -0.27
C LEU A 82 -12.60 -6.94 0.79
N PRO A 83 -13.49 -7.93 0.64
CA PRO A 83 -13.60 -9.00 1.64
C PRO A 83 -12.29 -9.80 1.81
N GLY A 84 -11.85 -9.98 3.05
CA GLY A 84 -10.68 -10.80 3.40
C GLY A 84 -9.36 -10.04 3.26
N ASP A 85 -8.24 -10.76 3.25
CA ASP A 85 -6.92 -10.12 3.10
C ASP A 85 -6.65 -9.80 1.61
N GLN A 86 -6.13 -8.62 1.32
CA GLN A 86 -5.58 -8.25 0.03
C GLN A 86 -4.09 -7.97 0.17
N PHE A 87 -3.32 -8.59 -0.71
CA PHE A 87 -1.87 -8.42 -0.77
C PHE A 87 -1.45 -7.97 -2.17
N VAL A 88 -0.86 -6.78 -2.25
CA VAL A 88 -0.35 -6.22 -3.51
C VAL A 88 0.96 -6.91 -3.92
N ASN A 89 1.10 -7.17 -5.22
CA ASN A 89 2.32 -7.66 -5.85
C ASN A 89 2.84 -6.73 -6.94
N ASP A 90 1.97 -5.99 -7.64
CA ASP A 90 2.38 -5.07 -8.71
C ASP A 90 1.41 -3.89 -8.85
N LEU A 91 1.93 -2.79 -9.42
CA LEU A 91 1.23 -1.52 -9.59
C LEU A 91 1.65 -0.86 -10.91
N LEU A 92 0.67 -0.38 -11.69
CA LEU A 92 0.89 0.37 -12.92
C LEU A 92 -0.09 1.56 -13.00
N GLN A 93 0.37 2.71 -13.49
CA GLN A 93 -0.53 3.80 -13.87
C GLN A 93 -1.08 3.57 -15.29
N THR A 94 -2.40 3.72 -15.47
CA THR A 94 -3.08 3.59 -16.76
C THR A 94 -3.12 4.93 -17.50
N THR A 95 -3.36 4.89 -18.82
CA THR A 95 -3.35 6.09 -19.67
C THR A 95 -4.50 7.07 -19.39
N ASP A 96 -5.56 6.60 -18.76
CA ASP A 96 -6.67 7.43 -18.25
C ASP A 96 -6.37 8.05 -16.87
N GLY A 97 -5.15 7.86 -16.34
CA GLY A 97 -4.69 8.41 -15.07
C GLY A 97 -5.00 7.51 -13.86
N GLY A 98 -5.79 6.45 -14.04
CA GLY A 98 -6.07 5.46 -13.00
C GLY A 98 -4.90 4.52 -12.72
N TYR A 99 -5.16 3.47 -11.93
CA TYR A 99 -4.14 2.50 -11.54
C TYR A 99 -4.63 1.07 -11.71
N LEU A 100 -3.77 0.22 -12.26
CA LEU A 100 -3.94 -1.22 -12.30
C LEU A 100 -3.08 -1.84 -11.19
N ILE A 101 -3.71 -2.56 -10.28
CA ILE A 101 -3.07 -3.19 -9.12
C ILE A 101 -3.28 -4.68 -9.27
N SER A 102 -2.20 -5.46 -9.18
CA SER A 102 -2.28 -6.92 -9.18
C SER A 102 -1.77 -7.48 -7.87
N GLY A 103 -2.32 -8.62 -7.47
CA GLY A 103 -2.07 -9.17 -6.16
C GLY A 103 -2.77 -10.49 -5.90
N GLU A 104 -2.97 -10.76 -4.62
CA GLU A 104 -3.69 -11.92 -4.12
C GLU A 104 -4.79 -11.47 -3.17
N GLN A 105 -5.97 -12.09 -3.27
CA GLN A 105 -7.03 -12.00 -2.27
C GLN A 105 -7.13 -13.32 -1.52
N LYS A 106 -7.21 -13.25 -0.19
CA LYS A 106 -7.37 -14.40 0.68
C LYS A 106 -8.63 -14.28 1.53
N ILE A 107 -9.57 -15.21 1.33
CA ILE A 107 -10.81 -15.31 2.12
C ILE A 107 -10.81 -16.67 2.83
N GLY A 108 -10.62 -16.66 4.14
CA GLY A 108 -10.41 -17.87 4.93
C GLY A 108 -9.17 -18.64 4.45
N ASN A 109 -9.36 -19.87 3.96
CA ASN A 109 -8.28 -20.71 3.42
C ASN A 109 -8.11 -20.60 1.91
N ASN A 110 -8.98 -19.86 1.22
CA ASN A 110 -8.95 -19.74 -0.24
C ASN A 110 -8.13 -18.53 -0.66
N ARG A 111 -7.18 -18.72 -1.58
CA ARG A 111 -6.37 -17.67 -2.21
C ARG A 111 -6.72 -17.56 -3.68
N LYS A 112 -6.89 -16.35 -4.18
CA LYS A 112 -7.20 -16.07 -5.60
C LYS A 112 -6.32 -14.96 -6.11
N ALA A 113 -6.00 -14.98 -7.41
CA ALA A 113 -5.41 -13.83 -8.08
C ALA A 113 -6.38 -12.65 -8.03
N LEU A 114 -5.87 -11.46 -7.76
CA LEU A 114 -6.61 -10.22 -7.70
C LEU A 114 -6.06 -9.25 -8.74
N ILE A 115 -6.94 -8.64 -9.52
CA ILE A 115 -6.63 -7.49 -10.36
C ILE A 115 -7.68 -6.42 -10.05
N VAL A 116 -7.22 -5.23 -9.71
CA VAL A 116 -8.04 -4.07 -9.39
C VAL A 116 -7.69 -2.95 -10.35
N LYS A 117 -8.70 -2.32 -10.95
CA LYS A 117 -8.54 -1.05 -11.67
C LYS A 117 -9.21 0.05 -10.86
N THR A 118 -8.51 1.16 -10.66
CA THR A 118 -9.05 2.35 -10.01
C THR A 118 -9.24 3.49 -11.00
N ASP A 119 -9.97 4.50 -10.57
CA ASP A 119 -9.92 5.83 -11.15
C ASP A 119 -8.61 6.57 -10.78
N PRO A 120 -8.38 7.79 -11.32
CA PRO A 120 -7.18 8.57 -11.02
C PRO A 120 -7.01 8.96 -9.55
N PHE A 121 -8.10 8.90 -8.77
CA PHE A 121 -8.08 9.19 -7.35
C PHE A 121 -7.83 7.93 -6.51
N GLY A 122 -7.64 6.76 -7.12
CA GLY A 122 -7.42 5.50 -6.41
C GLY A 122 -8.70 4.81 -5.94
N LYS A 123 -9.87 5.24 -6.43
CA LYS A 123 -11.17 4.67 -6.03
C LYS A 123 -11.67 3.63 -7.02
N LEU A 124 -12.44 2.67 -6.51
CA LEU A 124 -13.25 1.78 -7.33
C LEU A 124 -14.49 2.55 -7.79
N ASN A 125 -14.71 2.62 -9.10
CA ASN A 125 -15.93 3.14 -9.70
C ASN A 125 -16.83 2.00 -10.18
#